data_AF-A0A954KDN5-F1
#
_entry.id   AF-A0A954KDN5-F1
#
_cell.length_a   1.000
_cell.length_b   1.000
_cell.length_c   1.000
_cell.angle_alpha   90.00
_cell.angle_beta   90.00
_cell.angle_gamma   90.00
#
_symmetry.space_group_name_H-M   'P 1'
#
loop_
_entity.id
_entity.type
_entity.pdbx_description
1 polymer ?
#
loop_
_entity_poly.entity_id
_entity_poly.type
_entity_poly.pdbx_seq_one_letter_code
_entity_poly.pdbx_strand_id
1 'polypeptide(L)'
;MPELHRTQDETRMACHFACGRDGSTGDRAISVNTKADGALFRCFQYGCTTRGNLLHLMFWMKHDHGPSGNRLQGAEFREIASDLQALVRGEDCETITVEEVSSAEPQKPEAPGINVPLKDSENELARALVILDEKYVTDVFRRRGQLPATECISHKALGCWASESDKRTLFSEVVGP
;
A
#
# COMPACT_ATOMS: atom_id res chain seq x y z
N MET A 1 8.25 21.08 5.42
CA MET A 1 8.68 19.76 4.90
C MET A 1 9.52 19.10 5.99
N PRO A 2 9.20 17.87 6.44
CA PRO A 2 9.94 17.22 7.53
C PRO A 2 11.40 17.00 7.16
N GLU A 3 12.30 17.09 8.14
CA GLU A 3 13.74 16.95 7.94
C GLU A 3 14.11 15.50 7.56
N LEU A 4 14.68 15.32 6.37
CA LEU A 4 15.09 14.01 5.87
C LEU A 4 16.36 13.55 6.59
N HIS A 5 16.27 12.46 7.34
CA HIS A 5 17.44 11.85 7.95
C HIS A 5 18.22 11.07 6.89
N ARG A 6 19.45 11.50 6.59
CA ARG A 6 20.33 10.81 5.63
C ARG A 6 21.40 10.03 6.39
N THR A 7 21.35 8.71 6.26
CA THR A 7 22.49 7.82 6.54
C THR A 7 23.29 7.67 5.26
N GLN A 8 24.56 7.22 5.34
CA GLN A 8 25.48 7.13 4.19
C GLN A 8 24.84 6.55 2.92
N ASP A 9 23.97 5.54 3.06
CA ASP A 9 23.40 4.77 1.94
C ASP A 9 21.86 4.71 1.95
N GLU A 10 21.23 5.28 2.97
CA GLU A 10 19.79 5.21 3.18
C GLU A 10 19.24 6.59 3.53
N THR A 11 18.22 7.02 2.81
CA THR A 11 17.42 8.18 3.20
C THR A 11 16.21 7.68 3.98
N ARG A 12 15.97 8.24 5.16
CA ARG A 12 14.83 7.88 6.01
C ARG A 12 13.84 9.02 6.14
N MET A 13 12.56 8.69 6.06
CA MET A 13 11.45 9.64 6.17
C MET A 13 10.24 9.03 6.88
N ALA A 14 9.31 9.87 7.31
CA ALA A 14 8.06 9.43 7.93
C ALA A 14 7.22 8.59 6.96
N CYS A 15 6.50 7.60 7.48
CA CYS A 15 5.56 6.85 6.66
C CYS A 15 4.34 7.71 6.36
N HIS A 16 4.16 8.09 5.09
CA HIS A 16 2.98 8.82 4.66
C HIS A 16 1.80 7.90 4.34
N PHE A 17 2.07 6.61 4.13
CA PHE A 17 1.01 5.64 3.88
C PHE A 17 0.18 5.48 5.15
N ALA A 18 -1.14 5.37 5.00
CA ALA A 18 -2.08 5.04 6.07
C ALA A 18 -1.84 3.60 6.62
N CYS A 19 -0.62 3.31 7.09
CA CYS A 19 -0.26 2.09 7.79
C CYS A 19 -0.94 1.98 9.17
N GLY A 20 -1.92 2.86 9.44
CA GLY A 20 -2.87 2.78 10.54
C GLY A 20 -2.28 3.09 11.90
N ARG A 21 -1.11 3.74 11.98
CA ARG A 21 -0.44 4.02 13.26
C ARG A 21 0.30 5.35 13.24
N ASP A 22 -0.18 6.27 14.08
CA ASP A 22 0.47 7.56 14.37
C ASP A 22 1.56 7.43 15.46
N GLY A 23 2.00 6.19 15.76
CA GLY A 23 2.81 5.85 16.94
C GLY A 23 4.22 5.26 16.66
N SER A 24 5.22 5.92 17.25
CA SER A 24 6.53 5.48 17.77
C SER A 24 7.49 4.54 17.00
N THR A 25 7.38 4.35 15.68
CA THR A 25 8.62 4.06 14.90
C THR A 25 9.31 5.36 14.46
N GLY A 26 8.73 6.51 14.81
CA GLY A 26 9.27 7.85 14.62
C GLY A 26 9.25 8.31 13.16
N ASP A 27 9.76 9.51 12.92
CA ASP A 27 9.83 10.20 11.62
C ASP A 27 10.72 9.50 10.56
N ARG A 28 11.02 8.21 10.74
CA ARG A 28 12.04 7.43 10.00
C ARG A 28 11.54 6.05 9.60
N ALA A 29 10.24 5.90 9.38
CA ALA A 29 9.61 4.62 9.07
C ALA A 29 9.90 4.12 7.66
N ILE A 30 10.03 4.99 6.65
CA ILE A 30 10.40 4.61 5.29
C ILE A 30 11.91 4.75 5.13
N SER A 31 12.58 3.71 4.62
CA SER A 31 13.92 3.84 4.04
C SER A 31 13.86 3.83 2.52
N VAL A 32 14.72 4.64 1.90
CA VAL A 32 14.99 4.63 0.47
C VAL A 32 16.47 4.35 0.27
N ASN A 33 16.77 3.23 -0.38
CA ASN A 33 18.12 2.83 -0.74
C ASN A 33 18.37 3.24 -2.19
N THR A 34 19.20 4.26 -2.39
CA THR A 34 19.54 4.80 -3.73
C THR A 34 20.68 4.08 -4.41
N LYS A 35 21.44 3.25 -3.68
CA LYS A 35 22.55 2.45 -4.24
C LYS A 35 22.08 1.15 -4.88
N ALA A 36 20.94 0.63 -4.46
CA ALA A 36 20.33 -0.54 -5.07
C ALA A 36 19.81 -0.21 -6.49
N ASP A 37 19.96 -1.17 -7.41
CA ASP A 37 19.42 -1.05 -8.76
C ASP A 37 17.91 -0.77 -8.70
N GLY A 38 17.50 0.39 -9.21
CA GLY A 38 16.11 0.82 -9.25
C GLY A 38 15.56 1.49 -7.99
N ALA A 39 16.42 1.99 -7.10
CA ALA A 39 16.06 2.82 -5.93
C ALA A 39 14.87 2.24 -5.13
N LEU A 40 15.16 1.25 -4.29
CA LEU A 40 14.12 0.53 -3.55
C LEU A 40 13.73 1.28 -2.28
N PHE A 41 12.45 1.27 -1.97
CA PHE A 41 11.94 1.74 -0.69
C PHE A 41 11.27 0.61 0.10
N ARG A 42 11.33 0.74 1.42
CA ARG A 42 10.63 -0.16 2.35
C ARG A 42 10.15 0.62 3.56
N CYS A 43 8.91 0.38 3.95
CA CYS A 43 8.42 0.81 5.26
C CYS A 43 8.80 -0.25 6.32
N PHE A 44 9.37 0.21 7.43
CA PHE A 44 9.76 -0.59 8.59
C PHE A 44 8.81 -0.43 9.78
N GLN A 45 7.73 0.34 9.64
CA GLN A 45 6.69 0.40 10.67
C GLN A 45 6.13 -1.01 10.91
N TYR A 46 6.08 -1.45 12.18
CA TYR A 46 5.52 -2.75 12.54
C TYR A 46 4.09 -2.91 11.99
N GLY A 47 3.90 -3.89 11.11
CA GLY A 47 2.62 -4.19 10.45
C GLY A 47 2.45 -3.53 9.07
N CYS A 48 3.34 -2.61 8.66
CA CYS A 48 3.38 -2.11 7.29
C CYS A 48 4.23 -3.06 6.43
N THR A 49 3.65 -3.60 5.37
CA THR A 49 4.34 -4.47 4.42
C THR A 49 4.64 -3.77 3.09
N THR A 50 4.37 -2.47 3.01
CA THR A 50 4.56 -1.67 1.81
C THR A 50 6.04 -1.56 1.46
N ARG A 51 6.36 -1.98 0.24
CA ARG A 51 7.70 -1.97 -0.34
C ARG A 51 7.61 -1.86 -1.86
N GLY A 52 8.62 -1.31 -2.49
CA GLY A 52 8.64 -1.20 -3.95
C GLY A 52 9.83 -0.42 -4.49
N ASN A 53 9.75 -0.10 -5.77
CA ASN A 53 10.65 0.86 -6.43
C ASN A 53 10.16 2.30 -6.11
N LEU A 54 11.05 3.29 -6.21
CA LEU A 54 10.72 4.72 -6.12
C LEU A 54 9.50 5.14 -6.97
N LEU A 55 9.27 4.55 -8.14
CA LEU A 55 8.06 4.82 -8.93
C LEU A 55 6.77 4.44 -8.19
N HIS A 56 6.78 3.33 -7.45
CA HIS A 56 5.65 2.96 -6.61
C HIS A 56 5.50 3.95 -5.45
N LEU A 57 6.60 4.41 -4.85
CA LEU A 57 6.54 5.43 -3.78
C LEU A 57 5.85 6.71 -4.29
N MET A 58 6.23 7.20 -5.48
CA MET A 58 5.62 8.38 -6.09
C MET A 58 4.13 8.19 -6.38
N PHE A 59 3.76 7.04 -6.93
CA PHE A 59 2.35 6.71 -7.14
C PHE A 59 1.55 6.73 -5.83
N TRP A 60 2.06 6.09 -4.79
CA TRP A 60 1.42 6.09 -3.47
C TRP A 60 1.29 7.50 -2.89
N MET A 61 2.30 8.36 -3.05
CA MET A 61 2.25 9.74 -2.58
C MET A 61 1.26 10.61 -3.37
N LYS A 62 0.95 10.25 -4.62
CA LYS A 62 0.01 11.00 -5.46
C LYS A 62 -1.45 10.58 -5.24
N HIS A 63 -1.70 9.29 -5.04
CA HIS A 63 -3.06 8.74 -5.01
C HIS A 63 -3.52 8.22 -3.63
N ASP A 64 -2.64 8.23 -2.63
CA ASP A 64 -2.88 7.67 -1.27
C ASP A 64 -3.25 6.17 -1.24
N HIS A 65 -3.15 5.48 -2.36
CA HIS A 65 -3.42 4.05 -2.49
C HIS A 65 -2.35 3.35 -3.35
N GLY A 66 -2.29 2.02 -3.24
CA GLY A 66 -1.42 1.21 -4.08
C GLY A 66 -1.94 1.07 -5.51
N PRO A 67 -1.07 0.77 -6.48
CA PRO A 67 -1.52 0.50 -7.84
C PRO A 67 -2.52 -0.64 -7.88
N SER A 68 -3.34 -0.66 -8.93
CA SER A 68 -4.40 -1.67 -9.11
C SER A 68 -3.89 -3.12 -9.14
N GLY A 69 -2.59 -3.33 -9.33
CA GLY A 69 -1.93 -4.63 -9.21
C GLY A 69 -0.62 -4.59 -8.42
N ASN A 70 0.15 -5.68 -8.46
CA ASN A 70 1.46 -5.78 -7.79
C ASN A 70 2.56 -4.93 -8.46
N ARG A 71 2.29 -4.35 -9.63
CA ARG A 71 3.22 -3.54 -10.42
C ARG A 71 2.43 -2.44 -11.10
N LEU A 72 3.02 -1.25 -11.18
CA LEU A 72 2.56 -0.17 -12.06
C LEU A 72 2.51 -0.66 -13.51
N GLN A 73 1.34 -0.59 -14.13
CA GLN A 73 1.15 -1.02 -15.52
C GLN A 73 0.47 0.05 -16.36
N GLY A 74 0.81 0.07 -17.65
CA GLY A 74 0.07 0.80 -18.68
C GLY A 74 -0.09 2.28 -18.38
N ALA A 75 -1.33 2.69 -18.07
CA ALA A 75 -1.72 4.07 -17.82
C ALA A 75 -1.06 4.64 -16.56
N GLU A 76 -1.10 3.91 -15.43
CA GLU A 76 -0.52 4.34 -14.15
C GLU A 76 1.00 4.62 -14.28
N PHE A 77 1.70 3.79 -15.05
CA PHE A 77 3.13 3.99 -15.28
C PHE A 77 3.40 5.23 -16.15
N ARG A 78 2.61 5.43 -17.22
CA ARG A 78 2.78 6.58 -18.13
C ARG A 78 2.50 7.89 -17.42
N GLU A 79 1.53 7.90 -16.52
CA GLU A 79 1.19 9.06 -15.70
C GLU A 79 2.39 9.49 -14.84
N ILE A 80 2.90 8.60 -13.99
CA ILE A 80 4.04 8.90 -13.11
C ILE A 80 5.31 9.21 -13.91
N ALA A 81 5.51 8.55 -15.06
CA ALA A 81 6.64 8.85 -15.94
C ALA A 81 6.53 10.25 -16.57
N SER A 82 5.31 10.70 -16.91
CA SER A 82 5.06 12.06 -17.40
C SER A 82 5.34 13.10 -16.32
N ASP A 83 4.85 12.86 -15.10
CA ASP A 83 5.10 13.75 -13.96
C ASP A 83 6.60 13.88 -13.67
N LEU A 84 7.34 12.76 -13.70
CA LEU A 84 8.79 12.77 -13.54
C LEU A 84 9.49 13.56 -14.65
N GLN A 85 9.02 13.48 -15.88
CA GLN A 85 9.57 14.28 -16.98
C GLN A 85 9.30 15.77 -16.80
N ALA A 86 8.10 16.15 -16.33
CA ALA A 86 7.77 17.54 -16.02
C ALA A 86 8.68 18.10 -14.91
N LEU A 87 8.87 17.33 -13.83
CA LEU A 87 9.76 17.70 -12.73
C LEU A 87 11.22 17.89 -13.19
N VAL A 88 11.71 17.03 -14.09
CA VAL A 88 13.07 17.15 -14.65
C VAL A 88 13.19 18.37 -15.57
N ARG A 89 12.13 18.73 -16.29
CA ARG A 89 12.08 19.94 -17.13
C ARG A 89 11.93 21.22 -16.32
N GLY A 90 11.60 21.12 -15.03
CA GLY A 90 11.28 22.27 -14.18
C GLY A 90 9.92 22.88 -14.49
N GLU A 91 9.03 22.11 -15.12
CA GLU A 91 7.63 22.45 -15.23
C GLU A 91 6.99 22.12 -13.88
N ASP A 92 6.33 23.08 -13.26
CA ASP A 92 5.55 22.82 -12.05
C ASP A 92 4.49 21.78 -12.42
N CYS A 93 4.48 20.63 -11.74
CA CYS A 93 3.40 19.68 -11.88
C CYS A 93 2.10 20.44 -11.62
N GLU A 94 1.30 20.63 -12.66
CA GLU A 94 -0.05 21.13 -12.52
C GLU A 94 -0.71 20.24 -11.48
N THR A 95 -1.00 20.85 -10.35
CA THR A 95 -1.75 20.23 -9.29
C THR A 95 -3.04 19.82 -9.97
N ILE A 96 -3.25 18.52 -10.12
CA ILE A 96 -4.55 17.99 -10.49
C ILE A 96 -5.46 18.46 -9.36
N THR A 97 -6.09 19.61 -9.59
CA THR A 97 -7.44 19.90 -9.15
C THR A 97 -8.17 18.58 -9.31
N VAL A 98 -8.47 17.94 -8.19
CA VAL A 98 -9.54 16.96 -8.13
C VAL A 98 -10.66 17.58 -8.94
N GLU A 99 -10.95 16.98 -10.11
CA GLU A 99 -12.08 17.38 -10.93
C GLU A 99 -13.31 17.17 -10.07
N GLU A 100 -13.65 18.27 -9.41
CA GLU A 100 -14.96 18.65 -8.96
C GLU A 100 -15.93 18.25 -10.07
N VAL A 101 -16.77 17.30 -9.74
CA VAL A 101 -17.83 16.79 -10.59
C VAL A 101 -18.62 17.99 -11.11
N SER A 102 -18.60 18.15 -12.42
CA SER A 102 -19.27 19.21 -13.16
C SER A 102 -20.74 19.40 -12.75
N SER A 103 -21.02 20.64 -12.31
CA SER A 103 -22.23 21.45 -12.56
C SER A 103 -23.58 21.00 -11.99
N ALA A 104 -23.99 21.65 -10.89
CA ALA A 104 -25.31 22.30 -10.80
C ALA A 104 -25.31 23.41 -9.72
N GLU A 105 -25.35 24.66 -10.19
CA GLU A 105 -25.95 25.87 -9.60
C GLU A 105 -25.54 26.37 -8.18
N PRO A 106 -25.18 27.65 -8.00
CA PRO A 106 -24.76 28.21 -6.71
C PRO A 106 -25.96 28.43 -5.78
N GLN A 107 -26.15 27.53 -4.80
CA GLN A 107 -27.11 27.77 -3.73
C GLN A 107 -26.52 28.67 -2.63
N LYS A 108 -27.13 29.85 -2.58
CA LYS A 108 -27.22 30.88 -1.53
C LYS A 108 -26.77 30.44 -0.11
N PRO A 109 -25.96 31.24 0.59
CA PRO A 109 -25.50 30.92 1.95
C PRO A 109 -26.58 31.27 2.98
N GLU A 110 -27.18 30.28 3.66
CA GLU A 110 -28.05 30.55 4.81
C GLU A 110 -27.76 29.64 6.02
N ALA A 111 -27.53 30.35 7.13
CA ALA A 111 -27.67 30.01 8.54
C ALA A 111 -26.62 29.12 9.25
N PRO A 112 -26.28 29.46 10.53
CA PRO A 112 -25.31 28.73 11.33
C PRO A 112 -25.75 27.28 11.55
N GLY A 113 -24.81 26.35 11.29
CA GLY A 113 -25.04 24.91 11.31
C GLY A 113 -25.53 24.39 12.66
N ILE A 114 -26.83 24.28 12.80
CA ILE A 114 -27.45 23.40 13.79
C ILE A 114 -27.08 21.98 13.37
N ASN A 115 -26.53 21.20 14.30
CA ASN A 115 -26.22 19.80 14.03
C ASN A 115 -27.54 19.02 13.87
N VAL A 116 -28.01 18.92 12.63
CA VAL A 116 -29.19 18.14 12.27
C VAL A 116 -28.78 16.67 12.12
N PRO A 117 -29.45 15.73 12.81
CA PRO A 117 -29.20 14.31 12.64
C PRO A 117 -29.27 13.90 11.17
N LEU A 118 -28.39 12.99 10.72
CA LEU A 118 -28.32 12.58 9.30
C LEU A 118 -29.67 12.05 8.74
N LYS A 119 -30.54 11.52 9.61
CA LYS A 119 -31.89 11.05 9.24
C LYS A 119 -32.80 12.16 8.74
N ASP A 120 -32.58 13.38 9.23
CA ASP A 120 -33.44 14.54 9.02
C ASP A 120 -32.79 15.57 8.08
N SER A 121 -31.68 15.21 7.40
CA SER A 121 -31.03 16.06 6.42
C SER A 121 -31.89 16.22 5.16
N GLU A 122 -31.95 17.44 4.62
CA GLU A 122 -32.59 17.72 3.33
C GLU A 122 -31.85 17.04 2.16
N ASN A 123 -30.58 16.68 2.36
CA ASN A 123 -29.79 15.97 1.36
C ASN A 123 -30.19 14.49 1.30
N GLU A 124 -30.77 14.07 0.17
CA GLU A 124 -31.24 12.71 -0.04
C GLU A 124 -30.11 11.66 0.07
N LEU A 125 -28.89 12.01 -0.34
CA LEU A 125 -27.72 11.13 -0.23
C LEU A 125 -27.33 10.90 1.24
N ALA A 126 -27.43 11.94 2.08
CA ALA A 126 -27.14 11.82 3.51
C ALA A 126 -28.13 10.90 4.22
N ARG A 127 -29.41 10.93 3.82
CA ARG A 127 -30.43 10.00 4.33
C ARG A 127 -30.16 8.55 3.88
N ALA A 128 -29.67 8.35 2.67
CA ALA A 128 -29.33 7.03 2.15
C ALA A 128 -28.18 6.35 2.94
N LEU A 129 -27.28 7.13 3.56
CA LEU A 129 -26.21 6.61 4.42
C LEU A 129 -26.73 5.90 5.68
N VAL A 130 -27.94 6.22 6.13
CA VAL A 130 -28.54 5.62 7.33
C VAL A 130 -28.97 4.17 7.09
N ILE A 131 -29.25 3.79 5.83
CA ILE A 131 -29.81 2.49 5.45
C ILE A 131 -28.72 1.60 4.79
N LEU A 132 -27.47 2.07 4.80
CA LEU A 132 -26.36 1.38 4.12
C LEU A 132 -26.00 0.07 4.84
N ASP A 133 -26.08 0.03 6.17
CA ASP A 133 -25.88 -1.19 6.95
C ASP A 133 -26.89 -2.29 6.57
N GLU A 134 -28.17 -1.96 6.46
CA GLU A 134 -29.21 -2.92 6.04
C GLU A 134 -28.98 -3.46 4.62
N LYS A 135 -28.47 -2.61 3.72
CA LYS A 135 -28.27 -2.97 2.31
C LYS A 135 -27.05 -3.88 2.09
N TYR A 136 -26.04 -3.78 2.95
CA TYR A 136 -24.76 -4.47 2.76
C TYR A 136 -24.48 -5.58 3.80
N VAL A 137 -25.38 -5.82 4.76
CA VAL A 137 -25.38 -7.07 5.53
C VAL A 137 -25.89 -8.20 4.64
N THR A 138 -24.98 -8.68 3.78
CA THR A 138 -25.14 -9.97 3.10
C THR A 138 -24.63 -11.05 4.04
N ASP A 139 -25.48 -12.05 4.27
CA ASP A 139 -25.31 -13.18 5.16
C ASP A 139 -23.98 -13.94 4.90
N VAL A 140 -22.96 -13.70 5.75
CA VAL A 140 -21.63 -14.33 5.66
C VAL A 140 -21.72 -15.87 5.76
N PHE A 141 -22.84 -16.38 6.26
CA PHE A 141 -23.08 -17.81 6.45
C PHE A 141 -23.33 -18.60 5.16
N ARG A 142 -23.68 -17.97 4.03
CA ARG A 142 -23.93 -18.71 2.78
C ARG A 142 -22.67 -19.09 1.99
N ARG A 143 -21.49 -18.54 2.32
CA ARG A 143 -20.22 -18.86 1.65
C ARG A 143 -19.35 -19.91 2.38
N ARG A 144 -19.87 -20.55 3.42
CA ARG A 144 -19.27 -21.75 4.05
C ARG A 144 -20.21 -22.94 3.95
N GLY A 145 -20.49 -23.38 2.73
CA GLY A 145 -21.26 -24.60 2.48
C GLY A 145 -20.93 -25.17 1.11
N GLN A 146 -19.95 -26.08 1.07
CA GLN A 146 -19.95 -27.37 0.36
C GLN A 146 -18.48 -27.82 0.16
N LEU A 147 -17.82 -28.32 1.20
CA LEU A 147 -16.68 -29.22 0.99
C LEU A 147 -17.27 -30.63 0.87
N PRO A 148 -17.09 -31.34 -0.26
CA PRO A 148 -17.51 -32.73 -0.34
C PRO A 148 -16.69 -33.56 0.66
N ALA A 149 -17.40 -34.33 1.47
CA ALA A 149 -16.84 -35.41 2.25
C ALA A 149 -16.35 -36.55 1.33
N THR A 150 -15.49 -37.42 1.87
CA THR A 150 -14.76 -38.55 1.25
C THR A 150 -13.43 -38.11 0.59
N GLU A 151 -12.24 -38.59 0.95
CA GLU A 151 -11.85 -39.87 1.54
C GLU A 151 -10.75 -39.71 2.61
N CYS A 152 -10.92 -40.42 3.72
CA CYS A 152 -9.86 -40.73 4.67
C CYS A 152 -8.95 -41.80 4.04
N ILE A 153 -7.77 -41.41 3.55
CA ILE A 153 -6.72 -42.39 3.22
C ILE A 153 -5.94 -42.69 4.50
N SER A 154 -6.21 -43.89 5.01
CA SER A 154 -5.55 -44.52 6.14
C SER A 154 -4.05 -44.71 5.90
N HIS A 155 -3.26 -44.48 6.95
CA HIS A 155 -1.87 -44.90 7.13
C HIS A 155 -1.58 -46.31 6.59
N LYS A 156 -0.51 -46.47 5.78
CA LYS A 156 0.56 -47.48 5.98
C LYS A 156 1.69 -47.38 4.94
N ALA A 157 2.90 -47.67 5.44
CA ALA A 157 4.19 -47.93 4.77
C ALA A 157 5.04 -46.69 4.41
N LEU A 158 6.05 -46.35 5.21
CA LEU A 158 7.44 -46.88 5.21
C LEU A 158 8.26 -46.42 3.98
N GLY A 159 9.30 -45.60 4.21
CA GLY A 159 10.39 -45.46 3.25
C GLY A 159 11.20 -44.16 3.30
N CYS A 160 12.28 -44.19 4.07
CA CYS A 160 13.57 -43.53 3.82
C CYS A 160 13.62 -42.14 3.17
N TRP A 161 13.88 -41.09 3.95
CA TRP A 161 14.73 -39.99 3.49
C TRP A 161 15.83 -39.75 4.52
N ALA A 162 17.04 -40.08 4.10
CA ALA A 162 18.27 -39.96 4.85
C ALA A 162 18.60 -38.47 5.12
N SER A 163 19.17 -38.25 6.30
CA SER A 163 19.82 -37.00 6.69
C SER A 163 21.09 -36.80 5.86
N GLU A 164 21.25 -35.63 5.24
CA GLU A 164 22.57 -35.16 4.83
C GLU A 164 22.71 -33.70 5.26
N SER A 165 23.11 -33.55 6.53
CA SER A 165 23.62 -32.30 7.09
C SER A 165 25.14 -32.35 7.11
N ASP A 166 25.73 -31.23 6.72
CA ASP A 166 26.99 -30.71 7.26
C ASP A 166 28.24 -31.58 7.18
N LYS A 167 29.06 -31.37 6.12
CA LYS A 167 30.53 -31.31 6.27
C LYS A 167 31.15 -30.25 5.34
N ARG A 168 31.46 -29.11 5.96
CA ARG A 168 32.67 -28.28 5.81
C ARG A 168 33.44 -28.42 4.50
N THR A 169 33.28 -27.41 3.67
CA THR A 169 34.33 -26.85 2.83
C THR A 169 35.38 -26.20 3.74
N LEU A 170 36.57 -26.79 3.86
CA LEU A 170 37.76 -26.07 4.30
C LEU A 170 38.86 -26.27 3.26
N PHE A 171 39.34 -25.12 2.82
CA PHE A 171 40.29 -24.86 1.75
C PHE A 171 41.55 -25.72 1.83
N SER A 172 41.88 -26.26 0.67
CA SER A 172 43.22 -26.59 0.23
C SER A 172 44.08 -25.33 0.09
N GLU A 173 45.25 -25.29 0.74
CA GLU A 173 46.43 -24.66 0.15
C GLU A 173 47.64 -25.57 0.38
N VAL A 174 48.11 -26.11 -0.74
CA VAL A 174 49.32 -26.90 -0.91
C VAL A 174 50.47 -25.89 -1.05
N VAL A 175 51.37 -25.89 -0.09
CA VAL A 175 52.71 -25.31 -0.26
C VAL A 175 53.70 -26.46 -0.32
N GLY A 176 54.44 -26.52 -1.42
CA GLY A 176 55.70 -27.24 -1.57
C GLY A 176 56.42 -26.67 -2.80
N PRO A 177 57.66 -27.08 -3.10
CA PRO A 177 58.63 -27.81 -2.27
C PRO A 177 59.60 -26.88 -1.50
#